data_AF-A0A1J4JIB7-F1
#
_entry.id   AF-A0A1J4JIB7-F1
#
_cell.length_a   1.000
_cell.length_b   1.000
_cell.length_c   1.000
_cell.angle_alpha   90.00
_cell.angle_beta   90.00
_cell.angle_gamma   90.00
#
_symmetry.space_group_name_H-M   'P 1'
#
loop_
_entity.id
_entity.type
_entity.pdbx_description
1 polymer ?
#
loop_
_entity_poly.entity_id
_entity_poly.type
_entity_poly.pdbx_seq_one_letter_code
_entity_poly.pdbx_strand_id
1 'polypeptide(L)'
;MSSKPASPSGFNVSSLKEIDNNFSSNLNAAQKLLKASDTVKFFNIVLSHFENNLNPETGDQILQTIRILLRREKILDKVAENSNVLLNLPFDQEKYTDRIYDIIFDIFQLEPALFTQELAKKDKFGKCVHYNPRKCLALIGQVAKRYVDNDETIENPWPFLDLLLKQSAAFAVPELIPSYLSVVVYLNQNSDEYREARLEDSWKKTVNLLNKCETFLLRPIYTSLCYLRDEFTKLKLSPELPIEQIINHLSVREAQGPALALLVESASKKPTEIADEKLLSKLISKLLAVAEEDKNMKATIVLMNLASDKHIAKLIFGNGNWLLKKLPEQVDTLRLFLVIFNHPELRPTCADHQNFIDFLKVVVEELGSSGAVTIVCTIIRRIPLNKDIIEEMNKKGFIRSFIENAKATNDDTKVSYHSLLLFLNTLAEQTYLDIFLEIVNSVVDTIMNDKNLCEIASYVAVTFVKYPQLRDRMLALKLDVFFRNIKDEKKLKRLLKNAERFLKAVAK
;
A
#
# COMPACT_ATOMS: atom_id res chain seq x y z
N MET A 1 -87.75 10.78 25.72
CA MET A 1 -86.88 10.98 24.54
C MET A 1 -85.54 11.51 25.05
N SER A 2 -84.55 10.63 25.12
CA SER A 2 -83.20 10.95 25.59
C SER A 2 -82.37 11.50 24.42
N SER A 3 -81.90 12.74 24.54
CA SER A 3 -81.01 13.39 23.59
C SER A 3 -79.63 12.73 23.65
N LYS A 4 -79.28 11.97 22.61
CA LYS A 4 -77.88 11.54 22.38
C LYS A 4 -77.00 12.79 22.21
N PRO A 5 -75.84 12.87 22.87
CA PRO A 5 -74.86 13.91 22.56
C PRO A 5 -74.28 13.62 21.16
N ALA A 6 -74.23 14.66 20.33
CA ALA A 6 -73.59 14.62 19.01
C ALA A 6 -72.12 14.21 19.17
N SER A 7 -71.71 13.18 18.44
CA SER A 7 -70.31 12.79 18.32
C SER A 7 -69.48 13.97 17.81
N PRO A 8 -68.23 14.17 18.26
CA PRO A 8 -67.38 15.24 17.74
C PRO A 8 -67.23 15.07 16.23
N SER A 9 -67.57 16.14 15.50
CA SER A 9 -67.50 16.24 14.04
C SER A 9 -66.16 15.73 13.53
N GLY A 10 -66.19 14.64 12.76
CA GLY A 10 -64.98 14.08 12.15
C GLY A 10 -64.33 15.07 11.19
N PHE A 11 -63.01 14.99 11.05
CA PHE A 11 -62.26 15.75 10.06
C PHE A 11 -62.74 15.40 8.64
N ASN A 12 -63.20 16.39 7.86
CA ASN A 12 -63.62 16.17 6.48
C ASN A 12 -62.42 16.28 5.53
N VAL A 13 -61.84 15.13 5.15
CA VAL A 13 -60.71 15.06 4.20
C VAL A 13 -60.98 15.78 2.87
N SER A 14 -62.24 15.84 2.43
CA SER A 14 -62.60 16.46 1.15
C SER A 14 -62.37 17.97 1.14
N SER A 15 -62.22 18.61 2.30
CA SER A 15 -61.86 20.04 2.44
C SER A 15 -60.44 20.36 1.97
N LEU A 16 -59.61 19.35 1.68
CA LEU A 16 -58.25 19.50 1.17
C LEU A 16 -58.13 19.31 -0.35
N LYS A 17 -59.24 19.15 -1.06
CA LYS A 17 -59.22 18.97 -2.52
C LYS A 17 -58.83 20.22 -3.29
N GLU A 18 -59.07 21.40 -2.73
CA GLU A 18 -58.75 22.69 -3.33
C GLU A 18 -57.83 23.48 -2.38
N ILE A 19 -56.88 24.22 -2.94
CA ILE A 19 -55.98 25.08 -2.19
C ILE A 19 -56.67 26.44 -2.03
N ASP A 20 -57.45 26.59 -0.97
CA ASP A 20 -58.18 27.81 -0.61
C ASP A 20 -57.54 28.53 0.61
N ASN A 21 -58.15 29.63 1.06
CA ASN A 21 -57.68 30.38 2.24
C ASN A 21 -57.73 29.57 3.55
N ASN A 22 -58.46 28.46 3.59
CA ASN A 22 -58.58 27.60 4.78
C ASN A 22 -57.64 26.39 4.72
N PHE A 23 -56.95 26.16 3.60
CA PHE A 23 -56.15 24.97 3.34
C PHE A 23 -55.13 24.68 4.46
N SER A 24 -54.35 25.68 4.86
CA SER A 24 -53.36 25.53 5.96
C SER A 24 -54.02 25.22 7.30
N SER A 25 -55.19 25.82 7.59
CA SER A 25 -55.96 25.52 8.80
C SER A 25 -56.48 24.08 8.78
N ASN A 26 -56.96 23.62 7.63
CA ASN A 26 -57.42 22.25 7.42
C ASN A 26 -56.28 21.23 7.55
N LEU A 27 -55.08 21.53 7.05
CA LEU A 27 -53.88 20.69 7.26
C LEU A 27 -53.54 20.57 8.75
N ASN A 28 -53.55 21.68 9.49
CA ASN A 28 -53.30 21.67 10.93
C ASN A 28 -54.38 20.91 11.72
N ALA A 29 -55.64 21.02 11.31
CA ALA A 29 -56.73 20.23 11.89
C ALA A 29 -56.53 18.73 11.63
N ALA A 30 -56.08 18.35 10.43
CA ALA A 30 -55.81 16.96 10.07
C ALA A 30 -54.79 16.32 11.01
N GLN A 31 -53.72 17.03 11.38
CA GLN A 31 -52.69 16.52 12.28
C GLN A 31 -53.28 15.95 13.59
N LYS A 32 -54.33 16.59 14.12
CA LYS A 32 -54.99 16.22 15.38
C LYS A 32 -56.18 15.28 15.18
N LEU A 33 -56.95 15.48 14.12
CA LEU A 33 -58.29 14.90 13.97
C LEU A 33 -58.39 13.79 12.91
N LEU A 34 -57.35 13.57 12.10
CA LEU A 34 -57.35 12.51 11.09
C LEU A 34 -57.46 11.13 11.75
N LYS A 35 -58.39 10.32 11.25
CA LYS A 35 -58.63 8.93 11.66
C LYS A 35 -57.87 7.97 10.73
N ALA A 36 -57.52 6.80 11.25
CA ALA A 36 -56.81 5.76 10.49
C ALA A 36 -57.56 5.31 9.22
N SER A 37 -58.90 5.23 9.28
CA SER A 37 -59.74 4.88 8.13
C SER A 37 -59.64 5.88 6.97
N ASP A 38 -59.28 7.14 7.27
CA ASP A 38 -59.22 8.23 6.32
C ASP A 38 -57.80 8.47 5.76
N THR A 39 -56.80 7.72 6.25
CA THR A 39 -55.37 7.90 5.95
C THR A 39 -55.08 7.86 4.45
N VAL A 40 -55.36 6.74 3.76
CA VAL A 40 -55.02 6.59 2.34
C VAL A 40 -55.66 7.68 1.48
N LYS A 41 -56.93 8.02 1.77
CA LYS A 41 -57.66 9.08 1.07
C LYS A 41 -57.02 10.45 1.30
N PHE A 42 -56.62 10.75 2.54
CA PHE A 42 -55.93 12.00 2.86
C PHE A 42 -54.63 12.12 2.08
N PHE A 43 -53.76 11.11 2.13
CA PHE A 43 -52.46 11.14 1.47
C PHE A 43 -52.59 11.29 -0.05
N ASN A 44 -53.51 10.55 -0.68
CA ASN A 44 -53.74 10.68 -2.12
C ASN A 44 -54.18 12.10 -2.53
N ILE A 45 -55.06 12.74 -1.75
CA ILE A 45 -55.52 14.10 -2.03
C ILE A 45 -54.38 15.11 -1.86
N VAL A 46 -53.64 15.05 -0.76
CA VAL A 46 -52.60 16.06 -0.50
C VAL A 46 -51.39 15.87 -1.41
N LEU A 47 -51.06 14.62 -1.79
CA LEU A 47 -49.95 14.34 -2.70
C LEU A 47 -50.30 14.66 -4.17
N SER A 48 -51.57 14.57 -4.58
CA SER A 48 -51.97 14.95 -5.96
C SER A 48 -51.74 16.44 -6.26
N HIS A 49 -51.65 17.30 -5.23
CA HIS A 49 -51.35 18.72 -5.42
C HIS A 49 -49.94 18.97 -5.99
N PHE A 50 -49.02 18.03 -5.83
CA PHE A 50 -47.68 18.13 -6.39
C PHE A 50 -47.63 17.86 -7.90
N GLU A 51 -48.70 17.31 -8.50
CA GLU A 51 -48.80 17.16 -9.96
C GLU A 51 -48.97 18.52 -10.67
N ASN A 52 -49.41 19.55 -9.93
CA ASN A 52 -49.56 20.92 -10.41
C ASN A 52 -48.39 21.80 -9.94
N ASN A 53 -48.27 23.00 -10.51
CA ASN A 53 -47.29 23.98 -10.06
C ASN A 53 -47.64 24.53 -8.67
N LEU A 54 -47.22 23.81 -7.64
CA LEU A 54 -47.50 24.12 -6.24
C LEU A 54 -46.51 25.16 -5.70
N ASN A 55 -47.02 26.18 -5.00
CA ASN A 55 -46.20 27.12 -4.24
C ASN A 55 -45.31 26.33 -3.25
N PRO A 56 -43.97 26.56 -3.23
CA PRO A 56 -43.05 25.94 -2.28
C PRO A 56 -43.53 25.93 -0.82
N GLU A 57 -44.10 27.03 -0.32
CA GLU A 57 -44.55 27.12 1.08
C GLU A 57 -45.71 26.15 1.38
N THR A 58 -46.68 26.07 0.47
CA THR A 58 -47.80 25.15 0.58
C THR A 58 -47.33 23.70 0.50
N GLY A 59 -46.41 23.39 -0.41
CA GLY A 59 -45.80 22.07 -0.52
C GLY A 59 -45.08 21.66 0.77
N ASP A 60 -44.30 22.57 1.36
CA ASP A 60 -43.62 22.34 2.64
C ASP A 60 -44.61 22.06 3.78
N GLN A 61 -45.72 22.79 3.85
CA GLN A 61 -46.78 22.54 4.83
C GLN A 61 -47.44 21.17 4.67
N ILE A 62 -47.67 20.73 3.43
CA ILE A 62 -48.20 19.40 3.13
C ILE A 62 -47.22 18.32 3.61
N LEU A 63 -45.94 18.40 3.22
CA LEU A 63 -44.93 17.41 3.59
C LEU A 63 -44.66 17.39 5.10
N GLN A 64 -44.66 18.55 5.76
CA GLN A 64 -44.53 18.63 7.21
C GLN A 64 -45.73 18.00 7.92
N THR A 65 -46.94 18.20 7.40
CA THR A 65 -48.16 17.57 7.93
C THR A 65 -48.10 16.06 7.76
N ILE A 66 -47.69 15.58 6.59
CA ILE A 66 -47.44 14.15 6.32
C ILE A 66 -46.46 13.58 7.34
N ARG A 67 -45.31 14.23 7.53
CA ARG A 67 -44.28 13.78 8.49
C ARG A 67 -44.84 13.64 9.91
N ILE A 68 -45.59 14.64 10.39
CA ILE A 68 -46.21 14.61 11.73
C ILE A 68 -47.21 13.45 11.84
N LEU A 69 -48.02 13.24 10.81
CA LEU A 69 -49.02 12.18 10.79
C LEU A 69 -48.40 10.78 10.79
N LEU A 70 -47.30 10.57 10.04
CA LEU A 70 -46.60 9.28 9.98
C LEU A 70 -45.98 8.86 11.32
N ARG A 71 -45.77 9.79 12.26
CA ARG A 71 -45.32 9.47 13.62
C ARG A 71 -46.44 8.92 14.52
N ARG A 72 -47.69 8.92 14.06
CA ARG A 72 -48.82 8.32 14.78
C ARG A 72 -48.95 6.86 14.35
N GLU A 73 -48.70 5.93 15.27
CA GLU A 73 -48.73 4.47 15.06
C GLU A 73 -49.91 4.01 14.17
N LYS A 74 -51.16 4.31 14.55
CA LYS A 74 -52.35 3.91 13.77
C LYS A 74 -52.41 4.46 12.34
N ILE A 75 -51.76 5.59 12.07
CA ILE A 75 -51.66 6.16 10.72
C ILE A 75 -50.56 5.43 9.95
N LEU A 76 -49.42 5.20 10.59
CA LEU A 76 -48.29 4.46 10.02
C LEU A 76 -48.69 3.04 9.63
N ASP A 77 -49.42 2.31 10.49
CA ASP A 77 -49.94 0.97 10.18
C ASP A 77 -50.73 0.95 8.87
N LYS A 78 -51.58 1.97 8.67
CA LYS A 78 -52.38 2.10 7.44
C LYS A 78 -51.57 2.50 6.22
N VAL A 79 -50.44 3.18 6.40
CA VAL A 79 -49.48 3.43 5.33
C VAL A 79 -48.67 2.16 5.03
N ALA A 80 -48.33 1.36 6.04
CA ALA A 80 -47.64 0.09 5.86
C ALA A 80 -48.50 -0.92 5.07
N GLU A 81 -49.80 -0.98 5.36
CA GLU A 81 -50.78 -1.75 4.56
C GLU A 81 -50.90 -1.26 3.10
N ASN A 82 -50.51 -0.02 2.79
CA ASN A 82 -50.60 0.57 1.46
C ASN A 82 -49.36 1.39 1.10
N SER A 83 -48.26 0.68 0.83
CA SER A 83 -46.93 1.26 0.58
C SER A 83 -46.87 2.23 -0.61
N ASN A 84 -47.85 2.20 -1.53
CA ASN A 84 -47.96 3.15 -2.64
C ASN A 84 -48.03 4.62 -2.19
N VAL A 85 -48.51 4.87 -0.98
CA VAL A 85 -48.56 6.21 -0.40
C VAL A 85 -47.16 6.85 -0.37
N LEU A 86 -46.13 6.08 -0.01
CA LEU A 86 -44.75 6.58 0.03
C LEU A 86 -44.16 6.77 -1.36
N LEU A 87 -44.57 5.93 -2.32
CA LEU A 87 -44.10 6.01 -3.70
C LEU A 87 -44.63 7.27 -4.42
N ASN A 88 -45.69 7.88 -3.91
CA ASN A 88 -46.31 9.10 -4.44
C ASN A 88 -45.70 10.40 -3.87
N LEU A 89 -44.66 10.32 -3.02
CA LEU A 89 -43.91 11.51 -2.62
C LEU A 89 -43.28 12.18 -3.86
N PRO A 90 -43.13 13.53 -3.86
CA PRO A 90 -42.68 14.30 -5.01
C PRO A 90 -41.16 14.24 -5.21
N PHE A 91 -40.61 13.02 -5.38
CA PHE A 91 -39.17 12.75 -5.51
C PHE A 91 -38.49 13.47 -6.68
N ASP A 92 -39.27 13.91 -7.66
CA ASP A 92 -38.84 14.62 -8.85
C ASP A 92 -38.72 16.14 -8.67
N GLN A 93 -39.10 16.66 -7.50
CA GLN A 93 -39.10 18.09 -7.21
C GLN A 93 -37.96 18.44 -6.24
N GLU A 94 -36.83 18.90 -6.79
CA GLU A 94 -35.61 19.24 -6.05
C GLU A 94 -35.88 20.11 -4.81
N LYS A 95 -36.74 21.13 -4.95
CA LYS A 95 -37.11 22.07 -3.88
C LYS A 95 -37.68 21.41 -2.61
N TYR A 96 -38.19 20.19 -2.71
CA TYR A 96 -38.78 19.45 -1.59
C TYR A 96 -37.90 18.31 -1.07
N THR A 97 -36.72 18.08 -1.66
CA THR A 97 -35.84 16.95 -1.34
C THR A 97 -35.53 16.84 0.15
N ASP A 98 -35.29 17.96 0.82
CA ASP A 98 -34.98 17.97 2.25
C ASP A 98 -36.15 17.48 3.12
N ARG A 99 -37.37 17.87 2.78
CA ARG A 99 -38.59 17.42 3.47
C ARG A 99 -38.89 15.95 3.18
N ILE A 100 -38.67 15.52 1.94
CA ILE A 100 -38.81 14.12 1.54
C ILE A 100 -37.81 13.27 2.32
N TYR A 101 -36.55 13.69 2.39
CA TYR A 101 -35.53 12.99 3.18
C TYR A 101 -35.95 12.85 4.64
N ASP A 102 -36.42 13.93 5.26
CA ASP A 102 -36.88 13.92 6.64
C ASP A 102 -38.02 12.93 6.89
N ILE A 103 -38.95 12.80 5.94
CA ILE A 103 -40.03 11.80 5.97
C ILE A 103 -39.46 10.39 5.85
N ILE A 104 -38.62 10.15 4.84
CA ILE A 104 -38.01 8.83 4.60
C ILE A 104 -37.13 8.39 5.79
N PHE A 105 -36.41 9.33 6.40
CA PHE A 105 -35.63 9.09 7.60
C PHE A 105 -36.51 8.69 8.79
N ASP A 106 -37.61 9.40 9.04
CA ASP A 106 -38.54 9.05 10.10
C ASP A 106 -39.16 7.66 9.86
N ILE A 107 -39.54 7.34 8.62
CA ILE A 107 -40.05 6.00 8.24
C ILE A 107 -39.01 4.93 8.52
N PHE A 108 -37.73 5.16 8.17
CA PHE A 108 -36.65 4.21 8.45
C PHE A 108 -36.51 3.89 9.94
N GLN A 109 -36.75 4.87 10.81
CA GLN A 109 -36.66 4.65 12.25
C GLN A 109 -37.89 3.91 12.80
N LEU A 110 -39.07 4.18 12.24
CA LEU A 110 -40.36 3.74 12.78
C LEU A 110 -40.85 2.42 12.17
N GLU A 111 -40.75 2.26 10.86
CA GLU A 111 -41.23 1.09 10.12
C GLU A 111 -40.25 0.73 8.98
N PRO A 112 -39.12 0.06 9.32
CA PRO A 112 -38.06 -0.26 8.36
C PRO A 112 -38.51 -1.20 7.24
N ALA A 113 -39.57 -2.00 7.45
CA ALA A 113 -40.13 -2.89 6.43
C ALA A 113 -40.62 -2.14 5.17
N LEU A 114 -40.89 -0.83 5.28
CA LEU A 114 -41.28 0.00 4.14
C LEU A 114 -40.11 0.38 3.21
N PHE A 115 -38.88 0.02 3.56
CA PHE A 115 -37.69 0.19 2.72
C PHE A 115 -37.63 -0.89 1.63
N THR A 116 -38.56 -0.80 0.69
CA THR A 116 -38.73 -1.75 -0.40
C THR A 116 -37.84 -1.43 -1.61
N GLN A 117 -37.70 -2.40 -2.50
CA GLN A 117 -37.03 -2.22 -3.80
C GLN A 117 -37.66 -1.11 -4.65
N GLU A 118 -38.99 -0.96 -4.60
CA GLU A 118 -39.72 0.08 -5.34
C GLU A 118 -39.35 1.48 -4.87
N LEU A 119 -39.21 1.67 -3.55
CA LEU A 119 -38.81 2.95 -2.97
C LEU A 119 -37.37 3.32 -3.32
N ALA A 120 -36.46 2.33 -3.39
CA ALA A 120 -35.06 2.52 -3.74
C ALA A 120 -34.80 2.85 -5.23
N LYS A 121 -35.82 2.77 -6.09
CA LYS A 121 -35.66 3.00 -7.53
C LYS A 121 -35.08 4.38 -7.86
N LYS A 122 -34.44 4.45 -9.04
CA LYS A 122 -33.76 5.66 -9.53
C LYS A 122 -34.67 6.88 -9.60
N ASP A 123 -35.93 6.69 -9.97
CA ASP A 123 -36.94 7.75 -10.10
C ASP A 123 -37.61 8.14 -8.76
N LYS A 124 -37.31 7.42 -7.69
CA LYS A 124 -37.83 7.62 -6.33
C LYS A 124 -36.72 8.10 -5.39
N PHE A 125 -36.36 7.34 -4.35
CA PHE A 125 -35.26 7.70 -3.45
C PHE A 125 -33.94 7.93 -4.19
N GLY A 126 -33.75 7.23 -5.32
CA GLY A 126 -32.60 7.49 -6.19
C GLY A 126 -32.51 8.91 -6.75
N LYS A 127 -33.61 9.65 -6.91
CA LYS A 127 -33.55 11.09 -7.26
C LYS A 127 -33.06 11.93 -6.09
N CYS A 128 -33.46 11.61 -4.86
CA CYS A 128 -32.96 12.29 -3.68
C CYS A 128 -31.44 12.15 -3.54
N VAL A 129 -30.85 11.02 -3.96
CA VAL A 129 -29.40 10.84 -3.98
C VAL A 129 -28.71 11.88 -4.87
N HIS A 130 -29.31 12.25 -6.00
CA HIS A 130 -28.76 13.29 -6.87
C HIS A 130 -28.91 14.69 -6.29
N TYR A 131 -30.05 15.00 -5.67
CA TYR A 131 -30.33 16.34 -5.14
C TYR A 131 -29.65 16.61 -3.79
N ASN A 132 -29.59 15.61 -2.90
CA ASN A 132 -28.93 15.72 -1.59
C ASN A 132 -28.14 14.45 -1.23
N PRO A 133 -26.98 14.22 -1.89
CA PRO A 133 -26.18 13.01 -1.67
C PRO A 133 -25.68 12.87 -0.23
N ARG A 134 -25.45 13.98 0.49
CA ARG A 134 -24.96 13.96 1.87
C ARG A 134 -25.95 13.28 2.81
N LYS A 135 -27.21 13.74 2.81
CA LYS A 135 -28.26 13.20 3.68
C LYS A 135 -28.59 11.76 3.28
N CYS A 136 -28.72 11.49 1.98
CA CYS A 136 -28.96 10.14 1.48
C CYS A 136 -27.85 9.16 1.85
N LEU A 137 -26.58 9.56 1.76
CA LEU A 137 -25.45 8.73 2.19
C LEU A 137 -25.51 8.43 3.69
N ALA A 138 -25.89 9.40 4.53
CA ALA A 138 -26.05 9.18 5.96
C ALA A 138 -27.14 8.14 6.26
N LEU A 139 -28.27 8.19 5.55
CA LEU A 139 -29.34 7.19 5.69
C LEU A 139 -28.88 5.81 5.19
N ILE A 140 -28.24 5.73 4.02
CA ILE A 140 -27.67 4.48 3.49
C ILE A 140 -26.65 3.91 4.48
N GLY A 141 -25.84 4.74 5.14
CA GLY A 141 -24.93 4.31 6.19
C GLY A 141 -25.64 3.67 7.39
N GLN A 142 -26.83 4.15 7.76
CA GLN A 142 -27.64 3.52 8.80
C GLN A 142 -28.30 2.21 8.33
N VAL A 143 -28.75 2.15 7.07
CA VAL A 143 -29.22 0.90 6.44
C VAL A 143 -28.09 -0.14 6.46
N ALA A 144 -26.88 0.26 6.08
CA ALA A 144 -25.69 -0.59 6.09
C ALA A 144 -25.38 -1.12 7.49
N LYS A 145 -25.45 -0.26 8.51
CA LYS A 145 -25.24 -0.66 9.90
C LYS A 145 -26.27 -1.69 10.36
N ARG A 146 -27.57 -1.41 10.17
CA ARG A 146 -28.64 -2.34 10.57
C ARG A 146 -28.55 -3.68 9.84
N TYR A 147 -28.21 -3.66 8.55
CA TYR A 147 -27.95 -4.88 7.78
C TYR A 147 -26.81 -5.72 8.37
N VAL A 148 -25.66 -5.09 8.67
CA VAL A 148 -24.51 -5.78 9.30
C VAL A 148 -24.84 -6.29 10.70
N ASP A 149 -25.64 -5.54 11.47
CA ASP A 149 -26.09 -5.93 12.82
C ASP A 149 -27.17 -7.05 12.78
N ASN A 150 -27.52 -7.58 11.60
CA ASN A 150 -28.57 -8.58 11.36
C ASN A 150 -29.95 -8.15 11.87
N ASP A 151 -30.32 -6.89 11.67
CA ASP A 151 -31.63 -6.36 12.00
C ASP A 151 -32.72 -6.93 11.07
N GLU A 152 -33.47 -7.92 11.56
CA GLU A 152 -34.56 -8.60 10.84
C GLU A 152 -35.73 -7.67 10.46
N THR A 153 -35.78 -6.44 10.98
CA THR A 153 -36.84 -5.47 10.64
C THR A 153 -36.71 -4.92 9.22
N ILE A 154 -35.54 -5.03 8.59
CA ILE A 154 -35.32 -4.66 7.20
C ILE A 154 -35.34 -5.92 6.34
N GLU A 155 -36.46 -6.17 5.66
CA GLU A 155 -36.65 -7.38 4.85
C GLU A 155 -35.59 -7.53 3.74
N ASN A 156 -35.26 -6.43 3.05
CA ASN A 156 -34.27 -6.45 1.98
C ASN A 156 -33.51 -5.11 1.86
N PRO A 157 -32.32 -4.99 2.46
CA PRO A 157 -31.53 -3.75 2.44
C PRO A 157 -30.83 -3.51 1.10
N TRP A 158 -30.65 -4.55 0.28
CA TRP A 158 -29.83 -4.52 -0.93
C TRP A 158 -30.17 -3.41 -1.93
N PRO A 159 -31.45 -3.11 -2.24
CA PRO A 159 -31.78 -2.05 -3.18
C PRO A 159 -31.21 -0.69 -2.78
N PHE A 160 -31.16 -0.38 -1.48
CA PHE A 160 -30.58 0.86 -0.96
C PHE A 160 -29.05 0.79 -0.92
N LEU A 161 -28.47 -0.32 -0.48
CA LEU A 161 -27.01 -0.50 -0.45
C LEU A 161 -26.40 -0.44 -1.85
N ASP A 162 -27.08 -1.01 -2.85
CA ASP A 162 -26.66 -0.98 -4.25
C ASP A 162 -26.63 0.44 -4.84
N LEU A 163 -27.31 1.42 -4.24
CA LEU A 163 -27.22 2.82 -4.68
C LEU A 163 -25.79 3.36 -4.54
N LEU A 164 -25.01 2.86 -3.57
CA LEU A 164 -23.58 3.19 -3.43
C LEU A 164 -22.79 2.87 -4.70
N LEU A 165 -23.20 1.86 -5.46
CA LEU A 165 -22.53 1.40 -6.67
C LEU A 165 -23.21 1.94 -7.93
N LYS A 166 -24.54 1.87 -7.99
CA LYS A 166 -25.36 2.31 -9.14
C LYS A 166 -25.29 3.83 -9.33
N GLN A 167 -25.14 4.59 -8.24
CA GLN A 167 -25.10 6.05 -8.25
C GLN A 167 -23.81 6.62 -7.66
N SER A 168 -22.70 5.88 -7.74
CA SER A 168 -21.39 6.28 -7.18
C SER A 168 -20.96 7.70 -7.58
N ALA A 169 -21.34 8.17 -8.78
CA ALA A 169 -21.04 9.51 -9.26
C ALA A 169 -21.67 10.63 -8.41
N ALA A 170 -22.85 10.41 -7.82
CA ALA A 170 -23.48 11.38 -6.94
C ALA A 170 -22.74 11.55 -5.61
N PHE A 171 -22.01 10.51 -5.18
CA PHE A 171 -21.19 10.53 -3.97
C PHE A 171 -19.73 10.95 -4.23
N ALA A 172 -19.32 11.07 -5.49
CA ALA A 172 -17.98 11.46 -5.92
C ALA A 172 -17.75 12.97 -5.81
N VAL A 173 -18.25 13.58 -4.74
CA VAL A 173 -18.09 15.00 -4.39
C VAL A 173 -16.99 15.09 -3.32
N PRO A 174 -16.01 16.02 -3.42
CA PRO A 174 -14.85 16.07 -2.53
C PRO A 174 -15.15 15.91 -1.03
N GLU A 175 -16.17 16.59 -0.51
CA GLU A 175 -16.52 16.54 0.92
C GLU A 175 -17.19 15.23 1.35
N LEU A 176 -17.70 14.43 0.39
CA LEU A 176 -18.43 13.19 0.66
C LEU A 176 -17.60 11.93 0.42
N ILE A 177 -16.56 12.01 -0.41
CA ILE A 177 -15.72 10.85 -0.76
C ILE A 177 -15.23 10.07 0.47
N PRO A 178 -14.68 10.70 1.53
CA PRO A 178 -14.23 9.95 2.71
C PRO A 178 -15.36 9.17 3.40
N SER A 179 -16.52 9.80 3.59
CA SER A 179 -17.69 9.16 4.21
C SER A 179 -18.26 8.06 3.32
N TYR A 180 -18.30 8.29 2.00
CA TYR A 180 -18.77 7.32 1.02
C TYR A 180 -17.92 6.05 1.04
N LEU A 181 -16.59 6.23 0.95
CA LEU A 181 -15.65 5.13 1.00
C LEU A 181 -15.67 4.40 2.34
N SER A 182 -15.90 5.10 3.44
CA SER A 182 -16.06 4.48 4.76
C SER A 182 -17.24 3.51 4.80
N VAL A 183 -18.38 3.86 4.18
CA VAL A 183 -19.56 2.97 4.14
C VAL A 183 -19.28 1.76 3.23
N VAL A 184 -18.67 1.98 2.06
CA VAL A 184 -18.30 0.90 1.12
C VAL A 184 -17.34 -0.09 1.77
N VAL A 185 -16.29 0.40 2.45
CA VAL A 185 -15.31 -0.44 3.16
C VAL A 185 -16.00 -1.17 4.32
N TYR A 186 -16.82 -0.47 5.11
CA TYR A 186 -17.53 -1.06 6.24
C TYR A 186 -18.38 -2.26 5.83
N LEU A 187 -19.17 -2.14 4.76
CA LEU A 187 -20.00 -3.24 4.24
C LEU A 187 -19.15 -4.46 3.85
N ASN A 188 -18.06 -4.25 3.10
CA ASN A 188 -17.18 -5.35 2.66
C ASN A 188 -16.41 -6.00 3.82
N GLN A 189 -16.10 -5.25 4.88
CA GLN A 189 -15.38 -5.78 6.04
C GLN A 189 -16.27 -6.59 6.98
N ASN A 190 -17.55 -6.23 7.08
CA ASN A 190 -18.43 -6.72 8.14
C ASN A 190 -19.62 -7.56 7.64
N SER A 191 -19.85 -7.68 6.33
CA SER A 191 -20.80 -8.63 5.76
C SER A 191 -20.12 -9.52 4.72
N ASP A 192 -20.10 -10.83 4.98
CA ASP A 192 -19.55 -11.84 4.09
C ASP A 192 -20.36 -11.91 2.78
N GLU A 193 -21.69 -11.88 2.88
CA GLU A 193 -22.62 -11.90 1.75
C GLU A 193 -22.43 -10.66 0.86
N TYR A 194 -22.30 -9.48 1.44
CA TYR A 194 -22.02 -8.25 0.68
C TYR A 194 -20.67 -8.30 -0.01
N ARG A 195 -19.64 -8.74 0.71
CA ARG A 195 -18.28 -8.87 0.17
C ARG A 195 -18.26 -9.81 -1.04
N GLU A 196 -18.83 -11.00 -0.92
CA GLU A 196 -18.88 -11.97 -2.02
C GLU A 196 -19.61 -11.41 -3.25
N ALA A 197 -20.70 -10.67 -3.04
CA ALA A 197 -21.54 -10.20 -4.12
C ALA A 197 -21.10 -8.87 -4.76
N ARG A 198 -20.33 -8.03 -4.07
CA ARG A 198 -20.08 -6.61 -4.47
C ARG A 198 -18.65 -6.11 -4.31
N LEU A 199 -17.71 -6.93 -3.85
CA LEU A 199 -16.32 -6.48 -3.66
C LEU A 199 -15.67 -6.00 -4.95
N GLU A 200 -15.88 -6.70 -6.07
CA GLU A 200 -15.32 -6.32 -7.37
C GLU A 200 -15.88 -4.99 -7.88
N ASP A 201 -17.19 -4.78 -7.74
CA ASP A 201 -17.82 -3.50 -8.10
C ASP A 201 -17.32 -2.37 -7.18
N SER A 202 -17.24 -2.62 -5.88
CA SER A 202 -16.71 -1.68 -4.88
C SER A 202 -15.29 -1.24 -5.23
N TRP A 203 -14.44 -2.19 -5.63
CA TRP A 203 -13.09 -1.95 -6.12
C TRP A 203 -13.11 -1.06 -7.36
N LYS A 204 -13.83 -1.46 -8.42
CA LYS A 204 -13.91 -0.72 -9.69
C LYS A 204 -14.42 0.71 -9.46
N LYS A 205 -15.44 0.92 -8.62
CA LYS A 205 -15.94 2.26 -8.30
C LYS A 205 -14.93 3.10 -7.53
N THR A 206 -14.20 2.50 -6.59
CA THR A 206 -13.15 3.18 -5.82
C THR A 206 -11.96 3.55 -6.72
N VAL A 207 -11.50 2.64 -7.58
CA VAL A 207 -10.44 2.93 -8.58
C VAL A 207 -10.84 4.06 -9.50
N ASN A 208 -12.09 4.12 -9.94
CA ASN A 208 -12.58 5.20 -10.80
C ASN A 208 -12.48 6.60 -10.14
N LEU A 209 -12.48 6.69 -8.82
CA LEU A 209 -12.30 7.98 -8.12
C LEU A 209 -10.88 8.53 -8.30
N LEU A 210 -9.86 7.68 -8.46
CA LEU A 210 -8.47 8.10 -8.68
C LEU A 210 -8.31 9.00 -9.91
N ASN A 211 -9.18 8.86 -10.92
CA ASN A 211 -9.13 9.65 -12.15
C ASN A 211 -9.87 11.00 -12.05
N LYS A 212 -10.65 11.22 -10.98
CA LYS A 212 -11.62 12.33 -10.90
C LYS A 212 -11.44 13.23 -9.68
N CYS A 213 -10.58 12.85 -8.74
CA CYS A 213 -10.45 13.53 -7.47
C CYS A 213 -9.25 14.49 -7.44
N GLU A 214 -9.34 15.47 -6.55
CA GLU A 214 -8.21 16.33 -6.18
C GLU A 214 -7.14 15.54 -5.42
N THR A 215 -5.90 16.04 -5.43
CA THR A 215 -4.74 15.33 -4.87
C THR A 215 -4.87 15.01 -3.38
N PHE A 216 -5.52 15.89 -2.59
CA PHE A 216 -5.72 15.69 -1.16
C PHE A 216 -6.63 14.47 -0.84
N LEU A 217 -7.44 14.03 -1.81
CA LEU A 217 -8.33 12.87 -1.69
C LEU A 217 -7.65 11.55 -2.07
N LEU A 218 -6.48 11.59 -2.68
CA LEU A 218 -5.76 10.37 -3.09
C LEU A 218 -5.43 9.47 -1.89
N ARG A 219 -5.04 10.08 -0.75
CA ARG A 219 -4.74 9.32 0.47
C ARG A 219 -5.94 8.50 0.96
N PRO A 220 -7.12 9.07 1.23
CA PRO A 220 -8.28 8.27 1.64
C PRO A 220 -8.69 7.25 0.57
N ILE A 221 -8.64 7.58 -0.73
CA ILE A 221 -8.98 6.62 -1.80
C ILE A 221 -8.04 5.41 -1.79
N TYR A 222 -6.72 5.63 -1.79
CA TYR A 222 -5.75 4.52 -1.73
C TYR A 222 -5.83 3.74 -0.41
N THR A 223 -6.16 4.41 0.70
CA THR A 223 -6.37 3.73 1.99
C THR A 223 -7.57 2.79 1.91
N SER A 224 -8.67 3.23 1.31
CA SER A 224 -9.84 2.38 1.06
C SER A 224 -9.53 1.23 0.10
N LEU A 225 -8.73 1.45 -0.95
CA LEU A 225 -8.25 0.37 -1.81
C LEU A 225 -7.41 -0.65 -1.04
N CYS A 226 -6.57 -0.23 -0.09
CA CYS A 226 -5.83 -1.18 0.76
C CYS A 226 -6.80 -2.05 1.58
N TYR A 227 -7.81 -1.45 2.21
CA TYR A 227 -8.83 -2.22 2.94
C TYR A 227 -9.60 -3.18 2.04
N LEU A 228 -10.03 -2.74 0.86
CA LEU A 228 -10.73 -3.61 -0.09
C LEU A 228 -9.84 -4.74 -0.61
N ARG A 229 -8.55 -4.49 -0.86
CA ARG A 229 -7.58 -5.54 -1.23
C ARG A 229 -7.50 -6.61 -0.14
N ASP A 230 -7.44 -6.21 1.13
CA ASP A 230 -7.37 -7.17 2.24
C ASP A 230 -8.62 -8.07 2.27
N GLU A 231 -9.79 -7.54 1.89
CA GLU A 231 -11.01 -8.32 1.69
C GLU A 231 -10.93 -9.29 0.49
N PHE A 232 -10.26 -8.93 -0.61
CA PHE A 232 -9.98 -9.89 -1.70
C PHE A 232 -9.12 -11.06 -1.22
N THR A 233 -8.12 -10.78 -0.37
CA THR A 233 -7.24 -11.79 0.20
C THR A 233 -8.02 -12.80 1.06
N LYS A 234 -9.05 -12.37 1.79
CA LYS A 234 -9.95 -13.29 2.54
C LYS A 234 -10.68 -14.26 1.60
N LEU A 235 -11.05 -13.81 0.41
CA LEU A 235 -11.66 -14.64 -0.64
C LEU A 235 -10.63 -15.43 -1.48
N LYS A 236 -9.33 -15.35 -1.16
CA LYS A 236 -8.23 -15.92 -1.95
C LYS A 236 -8.19 -15.41 -3.40
N LEU A 237 -8.68 -14.19 -3.61
CA LEU A 237 -8.65 -13.49 -4.89
C LEU A 237 -7.57 -12.40 -4.88
N SER A 238 -7.31 -11.80 -6.02
CA SER A 238 -6.39 -10.66 -6.14
C SER A 238 -6.99 -9.64 -7.11
N PRO A 239 -7.12 -8.36 -6.72
CA PRO A 239 -7.66 -7.35 -7.60
C PRO A 239 -6.63 -6.90 -8.62
N GLU A 240 -7.11 -6.45 -9.78
CA GLU A 240 -6.28 -5.74 -10.76
C GLU A 240 -5.86 -4.37 -10.20
N LEU A 241 -4.56 -4.14 -10.14
CA LEU A 241 -4.01 -2.91 -9.58
C LEU A 241 -4.08 -1.75 -10.59
N PRO A 242 -4.44 -0.53 -10.15
CA PRO A 242 -4.45 0.65 -11.01
C PRO A 242 -3.03 1.22 -11.18
N ILE A 243 -2.15 0.48 -11.86
CA ILE A 243 -0.71 0.79 -11.93
C ILE A 243 -0.44 2.15 -12.59
N GLU A 244 -1.16 2.49 -13.66
CA GLU A 244 -1.02 3.80 -14.31
C GLU A 244 -1.31 4.96 -13.35
N GLN A 245 -2.41 4.87 -12.61
CA GLN A 245 -2.77 5.87 -11.60
C GLN A 245 -1.72 5.90 -10.48
N ILE A 246 -1.25 4.74 -10.01
CA ILE A 246 -0.20 4.69 -8.97
C ILE A 246 1.06 5.42 -9.45
N ILE A 247 1.54 5.16 -10.66
CA ILE A 247 2.72 5.85 -11.22
C ILE A 247 2.53 7.37 -11.22
N ASN A 248 1.36 7.82 -11.70
CA ASN A 248 1.05 9.25 -11.78
C ASN A 248 0.93 9.90 -10.39
N HIS A 249 0.40 9.19 -9.40
CA HIS A 249 0.15 9.70 -8.06
C HIS A 249 1.30 9.51 -7.08
N LEU A 250 2.33 8.74 -7.42
CA LEU A 250 3.53 8.59 -6.61
C LEU A 250 4.32 9.89 -6.45
N SER A 251 4.08 10.92 -7.26
CA SER A 251 4.59 12.29 -7.02
C SER A 251 3.87 13.04 -5.89
N VAL A 252 2.72 12.54 -5.42
CA VAL A 252 1.94 13.16 -4.33
C VAL A 252 2.31 12.50 -3.01
N ARG A 253 3.05 13.22 -2.18
CA ARG A 253 3.66 12.71 -0.94
C ARG A 253 2.64 12.06 0.01
N GLU A 254 1.46 12.64 0.15
CA GLU A 254 0.39 12.15 1.01
C GLU A 254 -0.20 10.81 0.53
N ALA A 255 -0.13 10.54 -0.77
CA ALA A 255 -0.65 9.33 -1.40
C ALA A 255 0.36 8.18 -1.41
N GLN A 256 1.67 8.48 -1.36
CA GLN A 256 2.73 7.48 -1.49
C GLN A 256 2.61 6.32 -0.51
N GLY A 257 2.36 6.61 0.78
CA GLY A 257 2.30 5.58 1.81
C GLY A 257 1.29 4.46 1.51
N PRO A 258 0.00 4.81 1.32
CA PRO A 258 -1.03 3.85 0.92
C PRO A 258 -0.84 3.28 -0.49
N ALA A 259 -0.43 4.08 -1.48
CA ALA A 259 -0.23 3.59 -2.85
C ALA A 259 0.89 2.54 -2.93
N LEU A 260 2.01 2.77 -2.25
CA LEU A 260 3.10 1.79 -2.13
C LEU A 260 2.66 0.56 -1.34
N ALA A 261 1.88 0.72 -0.27
CA ALA A 261 1.34 -0.41 0.49
C ALA A 261 0.50 -1.34 -0.38
N LEU A 262 -0.22 -0.80 -1.37
CA LEU A 262 -0.99 -1.57 -2.34
C LEU A 262 -0.09 -2.43 -3.26
N LEU A 263 1.08 -1.92 -3.63
CA LEU A 263 2.05 -2.61 -4.49
C LEU A 263 2.84 -3.73 -3.79
N VAL A 264 3.16 -3.56 -2.50
CA VAL A 264 4.09 -4.45 -1.76
C VAL A 264 3.72 -5.93 -1.90
N GLU A 265 2.43 -6.25 -1.74
CA GLU A 265 1.96 -7.64 -1.77
C GLU A 265 2.08 -8.23 -3.18
N SER A 266 1.56 -7.54 -4.19
CA SER A 266 1.64 -7.99 -5.59
C SER A 266 3.09 -8.13 -6.05
N ALA A 267 3.97 -7.23 -5.60
CA ALA A 267 5.40 -7.28 -5.92
C ALA A 267 6.10 -8.50 -5.32
N SER A 268 5.62 -8.99 -4.17
CA SER A 268 6.19 -10.17 -3.52
C SER A 268 5.66 -11.49 -4.09
N LYS A 269 4.37 -11.56 -4.44
CA LYS A 269 3.73 -12.82 -4.83
C LYS A 269 3.81 -13.10 -6.33
N LYS A 270 3.62 -12.07 -7.17
CA LYS A 270 3.46 -12.18 -8.62
C LYS A 270 4.07 -10.97 -9.33
N PRO A 271 5.39 -10.75 -9.21
CA PRO A 271 6.03 -9.53 -9.70
C PRO A 271 5.89 -9.34 -11.22
N THR A 272 5.81 -10.43 -11.99
CA THR A 272 5.64 -10.42 -13.45
C THR A 272 4.21 -10.16 -13.91
N GLU A 273 3.21 -10.30 -13.03
CA GLU A 273 1.79 -10.07 -13.35
C GLU A 273 1.34 -8.64 -13.00
N ILE A 274 2.21 -7.81 -12.41
CA ILE A 274 1.85 -6.44 -11.98
C ILE A 274 1.45 -5.58 -13.18
N ALA A 275 2.21 -5.65 -14.26
CA ALA A 275 2.05 -4.80 -15.43
C ALA A 275 2.83 -5.38 -16.62
N ASP A 276 2.50 -4.93 -17.83
CA ASP A 276 3.36 -5.16 -18.99
C ASP A 276 4.76 -4.52 -18.82
N GLU A 277 5.72 -4.95 -19.62
CA GLU A 277 7.13 -4.52 -19.51
C GLU A 277 7.31 -2.99 -19.63
N LYS A 278 6.51 -2.33 -20.47
CA LYS A 278 6.60 -0.88 -20.69
C LYS A 278 6.12 -0.13 -19.45
N LEU A 279 5.00 -0.54 -18.89
CA LEU A 279 4.42 0.08 -17.70
C LEU A 279 5.23 -0.26 -16.45
N LEU A 280 5.77 -1.48 -16.36
CA LEU A 280 6.69 -1.90 -15.30
C LEU A 280 7.98 -1.06 -15.30
N SER A 281 8.57 -0.78 -16.47
CA SER A 281 9.75 0.06 -16.59
C SER A 281 9.50 1.50 -16.10
N LYS A 282 8.31 2.05 -16.39
CA LYS A 282 7.88 3.35 -15.85
C LYS A 282 7.71 3.30 -14.32
N LEU A 283 7.10 2.24 -13.80
CA LEU A 283 6.95 2.03 -12.36
C LEU A 283 8.30 1.97 -11.66
N ILE A 284 9.25 1.18 -12.16
CA ILE A 284 10.60 1.06 -11.61
C ILE A 284 11.29 2.43 -11.57
N SER A 285 11.24 3.17 -12.67
CA SER A 285 11.84 4.50 -12.76
C SER A 285 11.23 5.45 -11.72
N LYS A 286 9.91 5.40 -11.55
CA LYS A 286 9.20 6.23 -10.57
C LYS A 286 9.52 5.82 -9.13
N LEU A 287 9.62 4.53 -8.85
CA LEU A 287 9.97 4.00 -7.53
C LEU A 287 11.41 4.37 -7.14
N LEU A 288 12.37 4.31 -8.08
CA LEU A 288 13.74 4.76 -7.85
C LEU A 288 13.77 6.26 -7.50
N ALA A 289 13.03 7.09 -8.24
CA ALA A 289 12.92 8.53 -7.95
C ALA A 289 12.31 8.79 -6.57
N VAL A 290 11.21 8.11 -6.21
CA VAL A 290 10.56 8.26 -4.89
C VAL A 290 11.45 7.76 -3.74
N ALA A 291 12.20 6.68 -3.95
CA ALA A 291 13.17 6.20 -2.96
C ALA A 291 14.31 7.21 -2.73
N GLU A 292 14.78 7.85 -3.80
CA GLU A 292 15.88 8.81 -3.77
C GLU A 292 15.47 10.20 -3.27
N GLU A 293 14.50 10.81 -3.91
CA GLU A 293 14.10 12.22 -3.77
C GLU A 293 13.26 12.42 -2.50
N ASP A 294 12.26 11.56 -2.29
CA ASP A 294 11.35 11.67 -1.14
C ASP A 294 11.81 10.87 0.09
N LYS A 295 12.98 10.22 -0.03
CA LYS A 295 13.56 9.36 1.00
C LYS A 295 12.61 8.27 1.50
N ASN A 296 11.86 7.66 0.58
CA ASN A 296 10.79 6.73 0.94
C ASN A 296 11.27 5.27 0.94
N MET A 297 11.51 4.74 2.15
CA MET A 297 11.90 3.33 2.36
C MET A 297 10.95 2.30 1.73
N LYS A 298 9.63 2.56 1.73
CA LYS A 298 8.66 1.61 1.17
C LYS A 298 8.85 1.44 -0.33
N ALA A 299 9.28 2.49 -1.04
CA ALA A 299 9.57 2.39 -2.47
C ALA A 299 10.75 1.44 -2.72
N THR A 300 11.81 1.51 -1.91
CA THR A 300 12.93 0.57 -1.99
C THR A 300 12.49 -0.86 -1.66
N ILE A 301 11.59 -1.06 -0.67
CA ILE A 301 11.04 -2.39 -0.36
C ILE A 301 10.27 -2.96 -1.56
N VAL A 302 9.44 -2.15 -2.24
CA VAL A 302 8.74 -2.59 -3.46
C VAL A 302 9.76 -2.98 -4.54
N LEU A 303 10.81 -2.19 -4.75
CA LEU A 303 11.89 -2.52 -5.69
C LEU A 303 12.61 -3.83 -5.33
N MET A 304 12.89 -4.07 -4.05
CA MET A 304 13.50 -5.32 -3.58
C MET A 304 12.58 -6.53 -3.83
N ASN A 305 11.28 -6.41 -3.57
CA ASN A 305 10.32 -7.48 -3.85
C ASN A 305 10.26 -7.77 -5.35
N LEU A 306 10.17 -6.74 -6.19
CA LEU A 306 10.22 -6.86 -7.64
C LEU A 306 11.50 -7.54 -8.14
N ALA A 307 12.66 -7.15 -7.59
CA ALA A 307 13.97 -7.70 -7.93
C ALA A 307 14.17 -9.17 -7.49
N SER A 308 13.22 -9.76 -6.77
CA SER A 308 13.25 -11.21 -6.51
C SER A 308 13.08 -12.03 -7.79
N ASP A 309 12.44 -11.46 -8.82
CA ASP A 309 12.44 -12.02 -10.17
C ASP A 309 13.68 -11.58 -10.97
N LYS A 310 14.32 -12.52 -11.69
CA LYS A 310 15.57 -12.27 -12.42
C LYS A 310 15.39 -11.28 -13.58
N HIS A 311 14.31 -11.40 -14.33
CA HIS A 311 14.08 -10.52 -15.48
C HIS A 311 13.85 -9.09 -14.99
N ILE A 312 13.06 -8.93 -13.92
CA ILE A 312 12.78 -7.62 -13.33
C ILE A 312 14.01 -7.07 -12.61
N ALA A 313 14.82 -7.89 -11.94
CA ALA A 313 16.10 -7.49 -11.38
C ALA A 313 17.03 -6.88 -12.45
N LYS A 314 17.06 -7.46 -13.66
CA LYS A 314 17.80 -6.91 -14.80
C LYS A 314 17.24 -5.55 -15.24
N LEU A 315 15.92 -5.38 -15.28
CA LEU A 315 15.27 -4.10 -15.58
C LEU A 315 15.60 -3.03 -14.53
N ILE A 316 15.55 -3.38 -13.24
CA ILE A 316 15.89 -2.48 -12.13
C ILE A 316 17.37 -2.10 -12.17
N PHE A 317 18.26 -3.06 -12.46
CA PHE A 317 19.68 -2.77 -12.61
C PHE A 317 19.90 -1.75 -13.72
N GLY A 318 19.28 -1.96 -14.90
CA GLY A 318 19.26 -0.99 -15.99
C GLY A 318 20.66 -0.47 -16.34
N ASN A 319 20.86 0.85 -16.18
CA ASN A 319 22.15 1.53 -16.41
C ASN A 319 22.97 1.76 -15.12
N GLY A 320 22.61 1.12 -14.00
CA GLY A 320 23.34 1.17 -12.73
C GLY A 320 23.60 2.57 -12.16
N ASN A 321 22.93 3.63 -12.65
CA ASN A 321 23.18 4.99 -12.20
C ASN A 321 22.74 5.22 -10.76
N TRP A 322 21.79 4.43 -10.29
CA TRP A 322 21.29 4.49 -8.91
C TRP A 322 22.23 3.89 -7.86
N LEU A 323 23.26 3.14 -8.26
CA LEU A 323 24.23 2.57 -7.32
C LEU A 323 24.97 3.64 -6.51
N LEU A 324 25.23 4.80 -7.13
CA LEU A 324 25.90 5.93 -6.47
C LEU A 324 24.91 6.88 -5.77
N LYS A 325 23.62 6.53 -5.79
CA LYS A 325 22.54 7.30 -5.17
C LYS A 325 22.15 6.63 -3.84
N LYS A 326 21.64 7.43 -2.89
CA LYS A 326 21.16 6.93 -1.59
C LYS A 326 19.66 6.68 -1.66
N LEU A 327 19.23 5.41 -1.55
CA LEU A 327 17.85 4.95 -1.82
C LEU A 327 17.13 4.28 -0.61
N PRO A 328 16.64 4.99 0.40
CA PRO A 328 16.88 6.40 0.70
C PRO A 328 18.25 6.64 1.36
N GLU A 329 18.81 5.59 1.97
CA GLU A 329 20.12 5.56 2.60
C GLU A 329 21.06 4.58 1.88
N GLN A 330 22.35 4.67 2.17
CA GLN A 330 23.37 3.83 1.53
C GLN A 330 23.17 2.34 1.84
N VAL A 331 22.67 2.01 3.03
CA VAL A 331 22.36 0.63 3.43
C VAL A 331 21.25 0.01 2.57
N ASP A 332 20.30 0.83 2.12
CA ASP A 332 19.15 0.36 1.34
C ASP A 332 19.52 0.24 -0.14
N THR A 333 20.36 1.14 -0.66
CA THR A 333 21.03 0.96 -1.96
C THR A 333 21.81 -0.36 -1.98
N LEU A 334 22.59 -0.65 -0.93
CA LEU A 334 23.29 -1.93 -0.80
C LEU A 334 22.32 -3.12 -0.75
N ARG A 335 21.25 -3.05 0.02
CA ARG A 335 20.24 -4.13 0.10
C ARG A 335 19.61 -4.42 -1.26
N LEU A 336 19.17 -3.39 -1.99
CA LEU A 336 18.61 -3.56 -3.33
C LEU A 336 19.63 -4.18 -4.28
N PHE A 337 20.88 -3.70 -4.25
CA PHE A 337 21.95 -4.29 -5.03
C PHE A 337 22.16 -5.77 -4.68
N LEU A 338 22.16 -6.13 -3.39
CA LEU A 338 22.34 -7.52 -2.96
C LEU A 338 21.22 -8.44 -3.40
N VAL A 339 19.97 -7.96 -3.45
CA VAL A 339 18.85 -8.73 -4.00
C VAL A 339 19.09 -9.05 -5.49
N ILE A 340 19.51 -8.05 -6.27
CA ILE A 340 19.86 -8.22 -7.69
C ILE A 340 21.08 -9.16 -7.83
N PHE A 341 22.11 -8.96 -7.02
CA PHE A 341 23.36 -9.73 -7.04
C PHE A 341 23.18 -11.19 -6.57
N ASN A 342 22.06 -11.49 -5.90
CA ASN A 342 21.72 -12.85 -5.53
C ASN A 342 21.53 -13.73 -6.77
N HIS A 343 21.07 -13.17 -7.89
CA HIS A 343 20.97 -13.83 -9.20
C HIS A 343 22.37 -14.06 -9.79
N PRO A 344 22.90 -15.29 -9.83
CA PRO A 344 24.28 -15.55 -10.27
C PRO A 344 24.57 -15.06 -11.69
N GLU A 345 23.58 -15.11 -12.58
CA GLU A 345 23.69 -14.72 -13.98
C GLU A 345 23.85 -13.21 -14.17
N LEU A 346 23.46 -12.39 -13.20
CA LEU A 346 23.60 -10.94 -13.25
C LEU A 346 24.95 -10.45 -12.69
N ARG A 347 25.72 -11.31 -12.00
CA ARG A 347 26.99 -10.91 -11.36
C ARG A 347 28.05 -10.42 -12.35
N PRO A 348 28.26 -11.04 -13.52
CA PRO A 348 29.19 -10.50 -14.53
C PRO A 348 28.73 -9.12 -15.01
N THR A 349 27.44 -8.96 -15.33
CA THR A 349 26.88 -7.67 -15.76
C THR A 349 27.01 -6.59 -14.68
N CYS A 350 26.88 -6.95 -13.41
CA CYS A 350 27.12 -6.03 -12.30
C CYS A 350 28.60 -5.62 -12.21
N ALA A 351 29.51 -6.58 -12.35
CA ALA A 351 30.95 -6.36 -12.24
C ALA A 351 31.51 -5.50 -13.38
N ASP A 352 31.00 -5.70 -14.60
CA ASP A 352 31.41 -4.97 -15.81
C ASP A 352 30.85 -3.53 -15.86
N HIS A 353 30.02 -3.14 -14.88
CA HIS A 353 29.38 -1.83 -14.87
C HIS A 353 30.34 -0.72 -14.42
N GLN A 354 30.35 0.42 -15.13
CA GLN A 354 31.28 1.54 -14.85
C GLN A 354 31.23 2.07 -13.41
N ASN A 355 30.05 2.05 -12.79
CA ASN A 355 29.83 2.54 -11.41
C ASN A 355 30.11 1.48 -10.34
N PHE A 356 30.42 0.23 -10.70
CA PHE A 356 30.51 -0.88 -9.75
C PHE A 356 31.61 -0.67 -8.70
N ILE A 357 32.82 -0.32 -9.14
CA ILE A 357 33.96 -0.11 -8.25
C ILE A 357 33.72 1.11 -7.34
N ASP A 358 33.20 2.20 -7.91
CA ASP A 358 32.90 3.42 -7.15
C ASP A 358 31.79 3.16 -6.11
N PHE A 359 30.78 2.37 -6.46
CA PHE A 359 29.75 1.93 -5.53
C PHE A 359 30.32 1.13 -4.36
N LEU A 360 31.17 0.12 -4.63
CA LEU A 360 31.79 -0.67 -3.56
C LEU A 360 32.67 0.19 -2.65
N LYS A 361 33.37 1.17 -3.21
CA LYS A 361 34.16 2.14 -2.45
C LYS A 361 33.27 2.96 -1.52
N VAL A 362 32.18 3.55 -2.05
CA VAL A 362 31.20 4.29 -1.24
C VAL A 362 30.61 3.43 -0.13
N VAL A 363 30.28 2.16 -0.42
CA VAL A 363 29.76 1.22 0.60
C VAL A 363 30.76 1.03 1.75
N VAL A 364 32.05 0.83 1.43
CA VAL A 364 33.09 0.67 2.43
C VAL A 364 33.30 1.95 3.23
N GLU A 365 33.41 3.10 2.56
CA GLU A 365 33.73 4.39 3.18
C GLU A 365 32.58 4.94 4.02
N GLU A 366 31.34 4.84 3.54
CA GLU A 366 30.20 5.42 4.25
C GLU A 366 29.62 4.50 5.32
N LEU A 367 29.58 3.19 5.09
CA LEU A 367 29.03 2.27 6.09
C LEU A 367 30.07 1.86 7.13
N GLY A 368 31.35 1.72 6.75
CA GLY A 368 32.51 1.51 7.63
C GLY A 368 32.46 0.30 8.59
N SER A 369 31.39 -0.48 8.56
CA SER A 369 31.13 -1.54 9.54
C SER A 369 31.77 -2.87 9.15
N SER A 370 32.01 -3.73 10.14
CA SER A 370 32.51 -5.10 9.91
C SER A 370 31.61 -5.89 8.97
N GLY A 371 30.29 -5.70 9.06
CA GLY A 371 29.30 -6.25 8.15
C GLY A 371 29.49 -5.76 6.72
N ALA A 372 29.66 -4.45 6.50
CA ALA A 372 29.88 -3.89 5.15
C ALA A 372 31.16 -4.43 4.51
N VAL A 373 32.27 -4.46 5.24
CA VAL A 373 33.55 -5.02 4.79
C VAL A 373 33.40 -6.49 4.39
N THR A 374 32.68 -7.28 5.20
CA THR A 374 32.43 -8.70 4.94
C THR A 374 31.58 -8.92 3.68
N ILE A 375 30.54 -8.10 3.51
CA ILE A 375 29.66 -8.13 2.33
C ILE A 375 30.46 -7.80 1.07
N VAL A 376 31.24 -6.72 1.09
CA VAL A 376 32.04 -6.29 -0.07
C VAL A 376 33.10 -7.34 -0.43
N CYS A 377 33.79 -7.92 0.56
CA CYS A 377 34.69 -9.06 0.34
C CYS A 377 33.96 -10.21 -0.38
N THR A 378 32.75 -10.53 0.07
CA THR A 378 31.94 -11.61 -0.52
C THR A 378 31.50 -11.30 -1.95
N ILE A 379 31.13 -10.05 -2.25
CA ILE A 379 30.79 -9.60 -3.62
C ILE A 379 31.99 -9.81 -4.54
N ILE A 380 33.17 -9.31 -4.16
CA ILE A 380 34.40 -9.41 -4.96
C ILE A 380 34.78 -10.88 -5.23
N ARG A 381 34.60 -11.76 -4.25
CA ARG A 381 34.89 -13.19 -4.40
C ARG A 381 33.88 -13.95 -5.27
N ARG A 382 32.76 -13.33 -5.66
CA ARG A 382 31.68 -13.95 -6.43
C ARG A 382 31.55 -13.43 -7.86
N ILE A 383 32.40 -12.50 -8.28
CA ILE A 383 32.46 -11.98 -9.65
C ILE A 383 33.62 -12.62 -10.42
N PRO A 384 33.56 -12.66 -11.76
CA PRO A 384 34.70 -13.08 -12.59
C PRO A 384 35.82 -12.02 -12.51
N LEU A 385 36.74 -12.21 -11.57
CA LEU A 385 37.91 -11.33 -11.44
C LEU A 385 38.95 -11.62 -12.52
N ASN A 386 39.53 -10.56 -13.05
CA ASN A 386 40.69 -10.58 -13.93
C ASN A 386 41.66 -9.47 -13.53
N LYS A 387 42.83 -9.44 -14.16
CA LYS A 387 43.87 -8.44 -13.89
C LYS A 387 43.38 -7.00 -14.11
N ASP A 388 42.67 -6.74 -15.20
CA ASP A 388 42.25 -5.40 -15.60
C ASP A 388 41.28 -4.78 -14.58
N ILE A 389 40.29 -5.55 -14.11
CA ILE A 389 39.34 -5.13 -13.07
C ILE A 389 40.09 -4.78 -11.77
N ILE A 390 41.10 -5.57 -11.39
CA ILE A 390 41.87 -5.35 -10.16
C ILE A 390 42.75 -4.10 -10.27
N GLU A 391 43.35 -3.87 -11.44
CA GLU A 391 44.12 -2.64 -11.70
C GLU A 391 43.22 -1.40 -11.69
N GLU A 392 42.00 -1.49 -12.21
CA GLU A 392 41.01 -0.42 -12.11
C GLU A 392 40.58 -0.16 -10.66
N MET A 393 40.32 -1.23 -9.88
CA MET A 393 40.03 -1.14 -8.45
C MET A 393 41.15 -0.44 -7.68
N ASN A 394 42.40 -0.73 -8.02
CA ASN A 394 43.56 -0.06 -7.45
C ASN A 394 43.60 1.42 -7.85
N LYS A 395 43.43 1.72 -9.14
CA LYS A 395 43.46 3.09 -9.70
C LYS A 395 42.37 3.99 -9.10
N LYS A 396 41.16 3.45 -8.88
CA LYS A 396 40.04 4.17 -8.23
C LYS A 396 40.21 4.29 -6.70
N GLY A 397 41.26 3.70 -6.14
CA GLY A 397 41.56 3.73 -4.70
C GLY A 397 40.67 2.83 -3.85
N PHE A 398 39.86 1.96 -4.47
CA PHE A 398 38.97 1.04 -3.74
C PHE A 398 39.76 0.09 -2.84
N ILE A 399 40.85 -0.50 -3.34
CA ILE A 399 41.66 -1.47 -2.59
C ILE A 399 42.26 -0.83 -1.33
N ARG A 400 42.82 0.37 -1.45
CA ARG A 400 43.37 1.12 -0.31
C ARG A 400 42.28 1.41 0.72
N SER A 401 41.14 1.92 0.28
CA SER A 401 40.00 2.24 1.14
C SER A 401 39.48 1.00 1.88
N PHE A 402 39.41 -0.15 1.19
CA PHE A 402 39.03 -1.43 1.78
C PHE A 402 40.01 -1.86 2.87
N ILE A 403 41.32 -1.80 2.59
CA ILE A 403 42.37 -2.18 3.54
C ILE A 403 42.30 -1.31 4.80
N GLU A 404 42.21 0.00 4.64
CA GLU A 404 42.19 0.96 5.75
C GLU A 404 40.97 0.75 6.64
N ASN A 405 39.77 0.64 6.04
CA ASN A 405 38.54 0.39 6.79
C ASN A 405 38.57 -0.97 7.50
N ALA A 406 39.01 -2.03 6.83
CA ALA A 406 39.08 -3.35 7.46
C ALA A 406 40.07 -3.42 8.63
N LYS A 407 41.14 -2.59 8.62
CA LYS A 407 42.08 -2.46 9.73
C LYS A 407 41.57 -1.55 10.86
N ALA A 408 40.81 -0.52 10.51
CA ALA A 408 40.27 0.44 11.47
C ALA A 408 39.11 -0.16 12.30
N THR A 409 38.37 -1.11 11.73
CA THR A 409 37.28 -1.79 12.43
C THR A 409 37.84 -2.73 13.50
N ASN A 410 37.84 -2.26 14.74
CA ASN A 410 38.23 -3.04 15.92
C ASN A 410 37.08 -3.93 16.38
N ASP A 411 36.79 -5.02 15.66
CA ASP A 411 35.82 -6.01 16.10
C ASP A 411 36.47 -7.06 17.01
N ASP A 412 35.87 -7.30 18.18
CA ASP A 412 36.35 -8.29 19.17
C ASP A 412 36.51 -9.69 18.55
N THR A 413 35.75 -9.98 17.50
CA THR A 413 35.73 -11.24 16.76
C THR A 413 36.69 -11.27 15.56
N LYS A 414 37.39 -10.17 15.25
CA LYS A 414 38.35 -10.03 14.14
C LYS A 414 37.80 -10.37 12.76
N VAL A 415 36.48 -10.23 12.56
CA VAL A 415 35.78 -10.63 11.32
C VAL A 415 36.21 -9.76 10.14
N SER A 416 36.36 -8.45 10.36
CA SER A 416 36.77 -7.48 9.35
C SER A 416 38.16 -7.80 8.82
N TYR A 417 39.09 -8.12 9.72
CA TYR A 417 40.45 -8.51 9.36
C TYR A 417 40.49 -9.90 8.70
N HIS A 418 39.63 -10.83 9.10
CA HIS A 418 39.46 -12.09 8.39
C HIS A 418 39.02 -11.87 6.93
N SER A 419 38.05 -10.98 6.70
CA SER A 419 37.61 -10.58 5.36
C SER A 419 38.71 -9.88 4.56
N LEU A 420 39.57 -9.08 5.21
CA LEU A 420 40.76 -8.50 4.59
C LEU A 420 41.71 -9.57 4.07
N LEU A 421 42.03 -10.58 4.87
CA LEU A 421 42.94 -11.65 4.45
C LEU A 421 42.36 -12.46 3.28
N LEU A 422 41.05 -12.73 3.30
CA LEU A 422 40.36 -13.37 2.17
C LEU A 422 40.41 -12.52 0.91
N PHE A 423 40.16 -11.21 1.05
CA PHE A 423 40.21 -10.24 -0.05
C PHE A 423 41.62 -10.20 -0.67
N LEU A 424 42.66 -10.05 0.15
CA LEU A 424 44.06 -10.05 -0.30
C LEU A 424 44.43 -11.34 -1.03
N ASN A 425 44.05 -12.51 -0.48
CA ASN A 425 44.32 -13.78 -1.15
C ASN A 425 43.64 -13.84 -2.53
N THR A 426 42.38 -13.42 -2.62
CA THR A 426 41.63 -13.43 -3.88
C THR A 426 42.25 -12.52 -4.94
N LEU A 427 42.70 -11.31 -4.56
CA LEU A 427 43.34 -10.41 -5.52
C LEU A 427 44.72 -10.91 -5.97
N ALA A 428 45.54 -11.38 -5.01
CA ALA A 428 46.90 -11.86 -5.27
C ALA A 428 46.95 -13.21 -6.01
N GLU A 429 45.82 -13.90 -6.19
CA GLU A 429 45.74 -15.04 -7.10
C GLU A 429 45.78 -14.59 -8.57
N GLN A 430 45.43 -13.34 -8.87
CA GLN A 430 45.28 -12.83 -10.24
C GLN A 430 46.44 -11.91 -10.65
N THR A 431 46.87 -10.99 -9.79
CA THR A 431 47.93 -10.03 -10.13
C THR A 431 48.68 -9.52 -8.90
N TYR A 432 49.88 -8.98 -9.14
CA TYR A 432 50.65 -8.26 -8.13
C TYR A 432 50.24 -6.79 -8.07
N LEU A 433 50.19 -6.22 -6.87
CA LEU A 433 49.96 -4.79 -6.62
C LEU A 433 50.98 -4.29 -5.60
N ASP A 434 51.51 -3.07 -5.80
CA ASP A 434 52.49 -2.48 -4.87
C ASP A 434 51.94 -2.29 -3.45
N ILE A 435 50.62 -2.09 -3.32
CA ILE A 435 49.96 -2.01 -2.01
C ILE A 435 50.12 -3.30 -1.18
N PHE A 436 50.42 -4.44 -1.82
CA PHE A 436 50.72 -5.67 -1.11
C PHE A 436 52.01 -5.56 -0.29
N LEU A 437 53.00 -4.78 -0.74
CA LEU A 437 54.22 -4.52 0.04
C LEU A 437 53.93 -3.67 1.29
N GLU A 438 52.92 -2.81 1.25
CA GLU A 438 52.51 -2.02 2.42
C GLU A 438 51.88 -2.92 3.50
N ILE A 439 51.10 -3.93 3.09
CA ILE A 439 50.37 -4.80 4.02
C ILE A 439 51.10 -6.09 4.43
N VAL A 440 52.12 -6.52 3.69
CA VAL A 440 52.81 -7.79 3.95
C VAL A 440 53.35 -7.89 5.38
N ASN A 441 53.82 -6.78 5.97
CA ASN A 441 54.27 -6.76 7.36
C ASN A 441 53.13 -7.17 8.31
N SER A 442 51.91 -6.64 8.11
CA SER A 442 50.74 -6.97 8.94
C SER A 442 50.29 -8.42 8.71
N VAL A 443 50.41 -8.95 7.48
CA VAL A 443 50.14 -10.38 7.20
C VAL A 443 51.11 -11.28 7.97
N VAL A 444 52.41 -11.00 7.90
CA VAL A 444 53.44 -11.78 8.63
C VAL A 444 53.23 -11.70 10.13
N ASP A 445 52.99 -10.51 10.67
CA ASP A 445 52.68 -10.31 12.09
C ASP A 445 51.46 -11.13 12.52
N THR A 446 50.39 -11.13 11.71
CA THR A 446 49.18 -11.93 11.96
C THR A 446 49.49 -13.43 11.99
N ILE A 447 50.36 -13.93 11.10
CA ILE A 447 50.76 -15.35 11.10
C ILE A 447 51.50 -15.72 12.38
N MET A 448 52.41 -14.85 12.83
CA MET A 448 53.31 -15.14 13.94
C MET A 448 52.68 -14.91 15.31
N ASN A 449 51.78 -13.93 15.41
CA ASN A 449 51.30 -13.42 16.70
C ASN A 449 49.78 -13.61 16.91
N ASP A 450 48.98 -13.90 15.89
CA ASP A 450 47.52 -14.05 16.01
C ASP A 450 47.04 -15.50 15.85
N LYS A 451 46.77 -16.17 16.97
CA LYS A 451 46.30 -17.57 16.98
C LYS A 451 44.96 -17.80 16.27
N ASN A 452 44.12 -16.78 16.13
CA ASN A 452 42.80 -16.93 15.52
C ASN A 452 42.84 -16.75 14.01
N LEU A 453 43.81 -15.98 13.50
CA LEU A 453 43.91 -15.61 12.10
C LEU A 453 45.14 -16.18 11.39
N CYS A 454 46.09 -16.79 12.11
CA CYS A 454 47.32 -17.32 11.54
C CYS A 454 47.08 -18.31 10.39
N GLU A 455 46.06 -19.17 10.51
CA GLU A 455 45.71 -20.11 9.44
C GLU A 455 45.31 -19.37 8.17
N ILE A 456 44.40 -18.39 8.25
CA ILE A 456 43.95 -17.66 7.05
C ILE A 456 45.05 -16.77 6.48
N ALA A 457 45.83 -16.12 7.34
CA ALA A 457 46.96 -15.29 6.91
C ALA A 457 48.05 -16.13 6.22
N SER A 458 48.25 -17.38 6.63
CA SER A 458 49.21 -18.27 5.97
C SER A 458 48.81 -18.64 4.52
N TYR A 459 47.52 -18.65 4.18
CA TYR A 459 47.10 -18.79 2.78
C TYR A 459 47.54 -17.58 1.96
N VAL A 460 47.36 -16.37 2.49
CA VAL A 460 47.82 -15.13 1.85
C VAL A 460 49.33 -15.19 1.61
N ALA A 461 50.13 -15.61 2.59
CA ALA A 461 51.58 -15.75 2.43
C ALA A 461 51.97 -16.74 1.32
N VAL A 462 51.29 -17.89 1.23
CA VAL A 462 51.50 -18.88 0.16
C VAL A 462 51.15 -18.32 -1.22
N THR A 463 50.21 -17.39 -1.31
CA THR A 463 49.89 -16.70 -2.56
C THR A 463 50.91 -15.59 -2.86
N PHE A 464 51.26 -14.79 -1.86
CA PHE A 464 52.20 -13.67 -1.97
C PHE A 464 53.61 -14.13 -2.38
N VAL A 465 54.05 -15.30 -1.91
CA VAL A 465 55.40 -15.83 -2.19
C VAL A 465 55.66 -16.09 -3.68
N LYS A 466 54.60 -16.15 -4.50
CA LYS A 466 54.70 -16.25 -5.97
C LYS A 466 55.33 -14.99 -6.59
N TYR A 467 55.33 -13.87 -5.87
CA TYR A 467 55.85 -12.59 -6.32
C TYR A 467 57.20 -12.30 -5.63
N PRO A 468 58.31 -12.13 -6.39
CA PRO A 468 59.65 -11.99 -5.81
C PRO A 468 59.78 -10.91 -4.74
N GLN A 469 59.20 -9.73 -4.97
CA GLN A 469 59.27 -8.59 -4.05
C GLN A 469 58.63 -8.91 -2.69
N LEU A 470 57.48 -9.59 -2.70
CA LEU A 470 56.78 -10.00 -1.48
C LEU A 470 57.48 -11.17 -0.80
N ARG A 471 58.01 -12.12 -1.58
CA ARG A 471 58.83 -13.22 -1.06
C ARG A 471 60.02 -12.68 -0.28
N ASP A 472 60.82 -11.83 -0.92
CA ASP A 472 62.06 -11.31 -0.33
C ASP A 472 61.74 -10.49 0.93
N ARG A 473 60.64 -9.74 0.92
CA ARG A 473 60.15 -9.03 2.11
C ARG A 473 59.73 -9.98 3.24
N MET A 474 59.01 -11.06 2.95
CA MET A 474 58.62 -12.05 3.97
C MET A 474 59.83 -12.81 4.56
N LEU A 475 60.87 -13.06 3.75
CA LEU A 475 62.14 -13.63 4.22
C LEU A 475 62.90 -12.66 5.12
N ALA A 476 62.93 -11.37 4.77
CA ALA A 476 63.52 -10.34 5.63
C ALA A 476 62.80 -10.25 7.00
N LEU A 477 61.49 -10.55 7.04
CA LEU A 477 60.70 -10.65 8.26
C LEU A 477 60.83 -12.00 8.98
N LYS A 478 61.70 -12.90 8.51
CA LYS A 478 61.99 -14.22 9.10
C LYS A 478 60.79 -15.17 9.15
N LEU A 479 59.84 -15.04 8.22
CA LEU A 479 58.67 -15.94 8.17
C LEU A 479 59.07 -17.40 7.87
N ASP A 480 60.12 -17.62 7.07
CA ASP A 480 60.64 -18.96 6.78
C ASP A 480 61.21 -19.64 8.03
N VAL A 481 61.89 -18.89 8.90
CA VAL A 481 62.40 -19.38 10.18
C VAL A 481 61.25 -19.78 11.09
N PHE A 482 60.21 -18.94 11.19
CA PHE A 482 59.00 -19.26 11.93
C PHE A 482 58.36 -20.56 11.42
N PHE A 483 58.15 -20.69 10.11
CA PHE A 483 57.54 -21.87 9.50
C PHE A 483 58.37 -23.15 9.66
N ARG A 484 59.71 -23.06 9.75
CA ARG A 484 60.55 -24.22 10.08
C ARG A 484 60.41 -24.65 11.53
N ASN A 485 60.15 -23.72 12.44
CA ASN A 485 60.11 -23.95 13.89
C ASN A 485 58.76 -24.46 14.41
N ILE A 486 57.65 -24.19 13.72
CA ILE A 486 56.31 -24.62 14.15
C ILE A 486 56.00 -26.09 13.86
N LYS A 487 56.93 -26.87 13.29
CA LYS A 487 56.73 -28.25 12.80
C LYS A 487 56.15 -29.23 13.84
N ASP A 488 56.25 -28.92 15.13
CA ASP A 488 55.83 -29.81 16.22
C ASP A 488 54.43 -29.50 16.80
N GLU A 489 53.74 -28.43 16.35
CA GLU A 489 52.40 -28.09 16.83
C GLU A 489 51.28 -28.90 16.16
N LYS A 490 51.01 -30.10 16.69
CA LYS A 490 49.96 -31.02 16.19
C LYS A 490 48.54 -30.43 16.11
N LYS A 491 48.26 -29.31 16.77
CA LYS A 491 46.93 -28.67 16.81
C LYS A 491 46.62 -27.78 15.60
N LEU A 492 47.60 -27.37 14.80
CA LEU A 492 47.42 -26.41 13.68
C LEU A 492 47.71 -27.05 12.31
N LYS A 493 46.96 -28.11 11.97
CA LYS A 493 47.19 -28.90 10.74
C LYS A 493 47.18 -28.08 9.45
N ARG A 494 46.32 -27.05 9.35
CA ARG A 494 46.22 -26.22 8.14
C ARG A 494 47.39 -25.26 8.02
N LEU A 495 47.80 -24.64 9.13
CA LEU A 495 49.00 -23.79 9.19
C LEU A 495 50.25 -24.57 8.77
N LEU A 496 50.45 -25.79 9.28
CA LEU A 496 51.57 -26.66 8.91
C LEU A 496 51.59 -26.96 7.40
N LYS A 497 50.43 -27.29 6.82
CA LYS A 497 50.31 -27.54 5.38
C LYS A 497 50.68 -26.30 4.55
N ASN A 498 50.28 -25.11 5.00
CA ASN A 498 50.61 -23.86 4.33
C ASN A 498 52.08 -23.48 4.51
N ALA A 499 52.65 -23.73 5.70
CA ALA A 499 54.08 -23.56 5.99
C ALA A 499 54.95 -24.40 5.04
N GLU A 500 54.60 -25.67 4.83
CA GLU A 500 55.29 -26.53 3.86
C GLU A 500 55.20 -26.00 2.43
N ARG A 501 54.01 -25.54 2.02
CA ARG A 501 53.78 -24.95 0.69
C ARG A 501 54.64 -23.70 0.49
N PHE A 502 54.67 -22.83 1.50
CA PHE A 502 55.49 -21.62 1.49
C PHE A 502 56.98 -21.97 1.37
N LEU A 503 57.50 -22.84 2.24
CA LEU A 503 58.91 -23.24 2.23
C LEU A 503 59.32 -23.89 0.90
N LYS A 504 58.44 -24.71 0.31
CA LYS A 504 58.66 -25.29 -1.03
C LYS A 504 58.70 -24.23 -2.13
N ALA A 505 57.92 -23.17 -2.01
CA ALA A 505 57.90 -22.08 -2.99
C ALA A 505 59.12 -21.17 -2.87
N VAL A 506 59.63 -20.94 -1.66
CA VAL A 506 60.87 -20.17 -1.41
C VAL A 506 62.12 -20.91 -1.89
N ALA A 507 62.12 -22.24 -1.83
CA ALA A 507 63.26 -23.05 -2.26
C ALA A 507 63.44 -23.12 -3.79
N LYS A 508 62.49 -22.57 -4.56
CA LYS A 508 62.55 -22.40 -6.02
C LYS A 508 62.93 -20.97 -6.35
#